data_AF-A0A085FLZ5-F1
#
_entry.id   AF-A0A085FLZ5-F1
#
_cell.length_a   1.000
_cell.length_b   1.000
_cell.length_c   1.000
_cell.angle_alpha   90.00
_cell.angle_beta   90.00
_cell.angle_gamma   90.00
#
_symmetry.space_group_name_H-M   'P 1'
#
loop_
_entity.id
_entity.type
_entity.pdbx_description
1 polymer ?
#
loop_
_entity_poly.entity_id
_entity_poly.type
_entity_poly.pdbx_seq_one_letter_code
_entity_poly.pdbx_strand_id
1 'polypeptide(L)'
;MLMRPDGCWDFAILKSADQTIVLRTGLTTTAVTHHYAAGDEILSIAFKASSYMSLMPGEQMRDKGTVLETIGRDRFWLGTDVLEIPTFDTVDSFVQKLVRHSHVEDNSLVASVVSGHPMAMSERTMQRHFLKTTGLTYKTFTQIERAQKALALLQQGRPGADVAFALGYADQPHMIRSVKAIMGVTPGRLARD
;
A
#
# COMPACT_ATOMS: atom_id res chain seq x y z
N MET A 1 13.09 7.70 -1.36
CA MET A 1 12.64 6.36 -0.91
C MET A 1 11.85 5.71 -2.04
N LEU A 2 12.11 4.43 -2.35
CA LEU A 2 11.28 3.67 -3.30
C LEU A 2 10.09 3.11 -2.53
N MET A 3 8.91 3.72 -2.67
CA MET A 3 7.68 3.14 -2.11
C MET A 3 7.30 1.94 -2.97
N ARG A 4 7.55 0.74 -2.44
CA ARG A 4 7.23 -0.52 -3.14
C ARG A 4 5.71 -0.69 -3.08
N PRO A 5 5.05 -1.14 -4.16
CA PRO A 5 3.63 -1.41 -4.13
C PRO A 5 3.37 -2.51 -3.09
N ASP A 6 2.83 -2.15 -1.93
CA ASP A 6 2.55 -3.03 -0.81
C ASP A 6 1.11 -3.53 -0.80
N GLY A 7 0.27 -2.97 -1.67
CA GLY A 7 -1.16 -3.29 -1.68
C GLY A 7 -1.86 -2.78 -0.42
N CYS A 8 -1.35 -1.70 0.18
CA CYS A 8 -1.94 -1.02 1.31
C CYS A 8 -2.28 0.45 0.98
N TRP A 9 -3.13 1.05 1.82
CA TRP A 9 -3.31 2.50 1.87
C TRP A 9 -2.32 3.06 2.87
N ASP A 10 -1.71 4.22 2.58
CA ASP A 10 -0.77 4.85 3.50
C ASP A 10 -1.05 6.35 3.70
N PHE A 11 -0.75 6.84 4.91
CA PHE A 11 -0.43 8.24 5.13
C PHE A 11 1.09 8.41 5.11
N ALA A 12 1.59 9.38 4.35
CA ALA A 12 2.99 9.78 4.37
C ALA A 12 3.10 11.26 4.72
N ILE A 13 3.86 11.57 5.76
CA ILE A 13 4.20 12.92 6.18
C ILE A 13 5.65 13.15 5.80
N LEU A 14 5.89 14.17 4.98
CA LEU A 14 7.22 14.62 4.59
C LEU A 14 7.44 16.00 5.18
N LYS A 15 8.43 16.12 6.06
CA LYS A 15 8.85 17.40 6.64
C LYS A 15 10.21 17.76 6.07
N SER A 16 10.31 18.94 5.48
CA SER A 16 11.58 19.59 5.16
C SER A 16 11.72 20.86 6.00
N ALA A 17 12.87 21.54 5.89
CA ALA A 17 13.13 22.80 6.60
C ALA A 17 12.04 23.88 6.37
N ASP A 18 11.45 23.89 5.17
CA ASP A 18 10.56 24.98 4.72
C ASP A 18 9.08 24.57 4.66
N GLN A 19 8.77 23.27 4.66
CA GLN A 19 7.41 22.80 4.44
C GLN A 19 7.11 21.45 5.11
N THR A 20 5.83 21.23 5.41
CA THR A 20 5.30 19.91 5.72
C THR A 20 4.25 19.54 4.70
N ILE A 21 4.43 18.38 4.08
CA ILE A 21 3.50 17.79 3.12
C ILE A 21 2.86 16.58 3.78
N VAL A 22 1.54 16.55 3.81
CA VAL A 22 0.77 15.36 4.22
C VAL A 22 0.19 14.74 2.96
N LEU A 23 0.62 13.53 2.66
CA LEU A 23 0.13 12.72 1.56
C LEU A 23 -0.80 11.65 2.11
N ARG A 24 -1.98 11.55 1.52
CA ARG A 24 -2.76 10.32 1.53
C ARG A 24 -2.48 9.60 0.23
N THR A 25 -1.97 8.38 0.31
CA THR A 25 -1.76 7.52 -0.85
C THR A 25 -2.86 6.48 -0.94
N GLY A 26 -3.26 6.14 -2.16
CA GLY A 26 -4.05 4.94 -2.39
C GLY A 26 -3.17 3.73 -2.66
N LEU A 27 -3.83 2.67 -3.13
CA LEU A 27 -3.17 1.43 -3.45
C LEU A 27 -2.15 1.62 -4.56
N THR A 28 -0.89 1.67 -4.15
CA THR A 28 0.25 1.83 -5.02
C THR A 28 0.48 0.49 -5.70
N THR A 29 0.33 0.42 -7.03
CA THR A 29 0.63 -0.76 -7.86
C THR A 29 1.91 -0.57 -8.68
N THR A 30 2.50 0.62 -8.63
CA THR A 30 3.74 1.02 -9.33
C THR A 30 4.62 1.85 -8.41
N ALA A 31 5.94 1.73 -8.51
CA ALA A 31 6.83 2.44 -7.59
C ALA A 31 6.80 3.97 -7.82
N VAL A 32 6.62 4.74 -6.75
CA VAL A 32 6.70 6.21 -6.76
C VAL A 32 8.04 6.68 -6.18
N THR A 33 8.71 7.60 -6.87
CA THR A 33 9.99 8.18 -6.42
C THR A 33 9.77 9.60 -5.90
N HIS A 34 10.08 9.84 -4.63
CA HIS A 34 10.12 11.17 -4.04
C HIS A 34 11.58 11.59 -3.79
N HIS A 35 11.94 12.80 -4.23
CA HIS A 35 13.22 13.45 -3.93
C HIS A 35 13.22 13.95 -2.48
N TYR A 36 14.31 13.68 -1.76
CA TYR A 36 14.53 14.10 -0.38
C TYR A 36 15.96 14.64 -0.23
N ALA A 37 16.15 15.59 0.68
CA ALA A 37 17.44 16.17 1.05
C ALA A 37 17.88 15.70 2.45
N ALA A 38 19.17 15.89 2.76
CA ALA A 38 19.67 15.62 4.10
C ALA A 38 18.99 16.57 5.11
N GLY A 39 18.38 15.99 6.16
CA GLY A 39 17.58 16.73 7.14
C GLY A 39 16.07 16.62 6.94
N ASP A 40 15.59 16.05 5.83
CA ASP A 40 14.17 15.76 5.66
C ASP A 40 13.75 14.59 6.57
N GLU A 41 12.59 14.73 7.21
CA GLU A 41 11.96 13.67 8.01
C GLU A 41 10.78 13.08 7.25
N ILE A 42 10.68 11.74 7.26
CA ILE A 42 9.57 11.01 6.65
C ILE A 42 8.94 10.10 7.70
N LEU A 43 7.64 10.29 7.94
CA LEU A 43 6.82 9.36 8.72
C LEU A 43 5.80 8.73 7.77
N SER A 44 5.78 7.40 7.69
CA SER A 44 4.80 6.65 6.90
C SER A 44 3.99 5.74 7.82
N ILE A 45 2.67 5.77 7.65
CA ILE A 45 1.70 4.96 8.37
C ILE A 45 1.01 4.08 7.32
N ALA A 46 1.38 2.80 7.29
CA ALA A 46 0.79 1.83 6.38
C ALA A 46 -0.36 1.08 7.06
N PHE A 47 -1.51 1.03 6.40
CA PHE A 47 -2.67 0.28 6.89
C PHE A 47 -2.68 -1.15 6.35
N LYS A 48 -3.49 -2.03 6.95
CA LYS A 48 -3.69 -3.37 6.38
C LYS A 48 -4.40 -3.25 5.04
N ALA A 49 -4.16 -4.19 4.13
CA ALA A 49 -4.86 -4.26 2.83
C ALA A 49 -6.41 -4.35 2.94
N SER A 50 -6.92 -4.78 4.09
CA SER A 50 -8.36 -4.81 4.39
C SER A 50 -8.93 -3.48 4.86
N SER A 51 -8.06 -2.57 5.30
CA SER A 51 -8.42 -1.21 5.67
C SER A 51 -8.61 -0.37 4.41
N TYR A 52 -9.66 0.45 4.40
CA TYR A 52 -9.96 1.36 3.31
C TYR A 52 -10.38 2.72 3.85
N MET A 53 -10.23 3.76 3.02
CA MET A 53 -10.65 5.11 3.36
C MET A 53 -12.02 5.41 2.75
N SER A 54 -13.02 5.61 3.61
CA SER A 54 -14.45 5.63 3.24
C SER A 54 -14.85 6.76 2.28
N LEU A 55 -14.05 7.83 2.21
CA LEU A 55 -14.33 9.02 1.40
C LEU A 55 -13.84 8.94 -0.05
N MET A 56 -13.14 7.87 -0.46
CA MET A 56 -12.75 7.68 -1.88
C MET A 56 -12.81 6.20 -2.31
N PRO A 57 -13.50 5.87 -3.41
CA PRO A 57 -13.46 4.51 -3.97
C PRO A 57 -12.03 4.11 -4.32
N GLY A 58 -11.60 2.90 -3.95
CA GLY A 58 -10.23 2.43 -4.20
C GLY A 58 -9.79 2.52 -5.66
N GLU A 59 -10.71 2.40 -6.61
CA GLU A 59 -10.43 2.54 -8.06
C GLU A 59 -9.93 3.94 -8.43
N GLN A 60 -10.38 4.98 -7.74
CA GLN A 60 -9.96 6.36 -7.98
C GLN A 60 -8.57 6.65 -7.41
N MET A 61 -8.14 5.86 -6.42
CA MET A 61 -6.95 6.10 -5.63
C MET A 61 -5.78 5.18 -6.01
N ARG A 62 -6.00 4.21 -6.90
CA ARG A 62 -4.94 3.36 -7.45
C ARG A 62 -3.85 4.20 -8.11
N ASP A 63 -2.59 3.98 -7.71
CA ASP A 63 -1.40 4.72 -8.17
C ASP A 63 -1.49 6.25 -8.02
N LYS A 64 -2.38 6.75 -7.16
CA LYS A 64 -2.56 8.17 -6.92
C LYS A 64 -2.30 8.50 -5.45
N GLY A 65 -1.70 9.66 -5.24
CA GLY A 65 -1.66 10.34 -3.95
C GLY A 65 -2.45 11.63 -4.02
N THR A 66 -3.05 12.02 -2.91
CA THR A 66 -3.62 13.35 -2.73
C THR A 66 -2.82 14.06 -1.65
N VAL A 67 -2.24 15.21 -2.02
CA VAL A 67 -1.70 16.16 -1.04
C VAL A 67 -2.88 16.74 -0.28
N LEU A 68 -2.86 16.61 1.04
CA LEU A 68 -3.88 17.20 1.90
C LEU A 68 -3.48 18.63 2.26
N GLU A 69 -4.49 19.49 2.32
CA GLU A 69 -4.31 20.89 2.68
C GLU A 69 -3.89 21.01 4.16
N THR A 70 -2.73 21.60 4.39
CA THR A 70 -2.21 21.86 5.73
C THR A 70 -2.76 23.16 6.30
N ILE A 71 -2.95 23.20 7.61
CA ILE A 71 -3.38 24.37 8.37
C ILE A 71 -2.25 24.70 9.35
N GLY A 72 -1.57 25.83 9.14
CA GLY A 72 -0.40 26.16 9.93
C GLY A 72 0.74 25.16 9.74
N ARG A 73 1.41 24.76 10.84
CA ARG A 73 2.58 23.87 10.80
C ARG A 73 2.31 22.46 11.34
N ASP A 74 1.19 22.26 12.01
CA ASP A 74 0.92 21.09 12.85
C ASP A 74 -0.42 20.41 12.52
N ARG A 75 -1.20 20.92 11.56
CA ARG A 75 -2.54 20.38 11.26
C ARG A 75 -2.82 20.28 9.77
N PHE A 76 -3.84 19.51 9.42
CA PHE A 76 -4.33 19.37 8.05
C PHE A 76 -5.81 19.00 8.00
N TRP A 77 -6.42 19.24 6.85
CA TRP A 77 -7.80 18.84 6.57
C TRP A 77 -7.88 17.40 6.05
N LEU A 78 -8.82 16.63 6.59
CA LEU A 78 -9.23 15.34 6.06
C LEU A 78 -10.75 15.28 5.97
N GLY A 79 -11.29 15.47 4.77
CA GLY A 79 -12.73 15.66 4.61
C GLY A 79 -13.18 16.93 5.32
N THR A 80 -14.05 16.79 6.32
CA THR A 80 -14.52 17.90 7.17
C THR A 80 -13.77 18.04 8.49
N ASP A 81 -12.85 17.12 8.80
CA ASP A 81 -12.14 17.11 10.07
C ASP A 81 -10.78 17.80 9.96
N VAL A 82 -10.38 18.45 11.05
CA VAL A 82 -9.02 18.97 11.23
C VAL A 82 -8.26 18.02 12.13
N LEU A 83 -7.16 17.47 11.61
CA LEU A 83 -6.31 16.53 12.34
C LEU A 83 -4.93 17.15 12.59
N GLU A 84 -4.34 16.78 13.72
CA GLU A 84 -2.95 17.09 14.03
C GLU A 84 -2.03 16.16 13.22
N ILE A 85 -0.93 16.70 12.73
CA ILE A 85 0.11 15.96 12.00
C ILE A 85 0.81 15.03 12.99
N PRO A 86 0.71 13.71 12.82
CA PRO A 86 1.27 12.77 13.78
C PRO A 86 2.79 12.82 13.81
N THR A 87 3.33 12.42 14.95
CA THR A 87 4.73 12.05 15.15
C THR A 87 4.78 10.55 15.45
N PHE A 88 5.98 9.98 15.57
CA PHE A 88 6.12 8.60 16.04
C PHE A 88 5.46 8.37 17.41
N ASP A 89 5.48 9.36 18.30
CA ASP A 89 4.91 9.23 19.65
C ASP A 89 3.38 9.37 19.67
N THR A 90 2.80 10.07 18.69
CA THR A 90 1.36 10.37 18.65
C THR A 90 0.60 9.55 17.61
N VAL A 91 1.28 8.68 16.86
CA VAL A 91 0.71 7.92 15.75
C VAL A 91 -0.50 7.06 16.16
N ASP A 92 -0.45 6.41 17.32
CA ASP A 92 -1.55 5.56 17.77
C ASP A 92 -2.83 6.36 18.05
N SER A 93 -2.67 7.53 18.68
CA SER A 93 -3.80 8.42 18.94
C SER A 93 -4.39 8.99 17.65
N PHE A 94 -3.55 9.25 16.66
CA PHE A 94 -3.96 9.68 15.33
C PHE A 94 -4.75 8.58 14.62
N VAL A 95 -4.26 7.35 14.60
CA VAL A 95 -4.98 6.20 14.02
C VAL A 95 -6.32 5.97 14.71
N GLN A 96 -6.39 6.09 16.04
CA GLN A 96 -7.65 5.98 16.77
C GLN A 96 -8.66 7.06 16.36
N LYS A 97 -8.22 8.30 16.11
CA LYS A 97 -9.09 9.37 15.58
C LYS A 97 -9.60 9.01 14.19
N LEU A 98 -8.74 8.50 13.30
CA LEU A 98 -9.16 8.08 11.96
C LEU A 98 -10.25 7.00 11.99
N VAL A 99 -10.12 6.01 12.86
CA VAL A 99 -11.12 4.95 13.03
C VAL A 99 -12.41 5.51 13.64
N ARG A 100 -12.30 6.32 14.70
CA ARG A 100 -13.46 6.90 15.39
C ARG A 100 -14.31 7.81 14.51
N HIS A 101 -13.68 8.52 13.58
CA HIS A 101 -14.33 9.43 12.64
C HIS A 101 -14.68 8.76 11.31
N SER A 102 -14.52 7.44 11.20
CA SER A 102 -14.80 6.67 9.97
C SER A 102 -14.02 7.15 8.74
N HIS A 103 -12.82 7.72 8.94
CA HIS A 103 -11.89 8.00 7.84
C HIS A 103 -11.18 6.75 7.36
N VAL A 104 -10.97 5.80 8.28
CA VAL A 104 -10.42 4.47 8.00
C VAL A 104 -11.39 3.43 8.57
N GLU A 105 -11.84 2.54 7.72
CA GLU A 105 -12.70 1.41 8.07
C GLU A 105 -12.01 0.10 7.70
N ASP A 106 -12.36 -0.98 8.41
CA ASP A 106 -11.91 -2.33 8.06
C ASP A 106 -13.06 -3.12 7.43
N ASN A 107 -12.85 -3.62 6.21
CA ASN A 107 -13.86 -4.45 5.57
C ASN A 107 -13.64 -5.91 5.98
N SER A 108 -14.51 -6.43 6.86
CA SER A 108 -14.40 -7.80 7.38
C SER A 108 -14.40 -8.89 6.29
N LEU A 109 -15.11 -8.67 5.16
CA LEU A 109 -15.09 -9.61 4.03
C LEU A 109 -13.71 -9.60 3.37
N VAL A 110 -13.13 -8.43 3.10
CA VAL A 110 -11.78 -8.31 2.53
C VAL A 110 -10.73 -8.83 3.51
N ALA A 111 -10.85 -8.53 4.80
CA ALA A 111 -9.98 -9.05 5.85
C ALA A 111 -9.99 -10.59 5.90
N SER A 112 -11.17 -11.21 5.74
CA SER A 112 -11.30 -12.67 5.68
C SER A 112 -10.55 -13.27 4.49
N VAL A 113 -10.61 -12.60 3.32
CA VAL A 113 -9.93 -13.04 2.10
C VAL A 113 -8.42 -12.88 2.21
N VAL A 114 -7.95 -11.72 2.69
CA VAL A 114 -6.51 -11.42 2.85
C VAL A 114 -5.86 -12.32 3.91
N SER A 115 -6.59 -12.66 4.97
CA SER A 115 -6.09 -13.58 6.01
C SER A 115 -6.12 -15.06 5.60
N GLY A 116 -6.55 -15.38 4.37
CA GLY A 116 -6.64 -16.75 3.86
C GLY A 116 -7.82 -17.56 4.40
N HIS A 117 -8.78 -16.92 5.07
CA HIS A 117 -9.96 -17.54 5.65
C HIS A 117 -11.25 -16.90 5.10
N PRO A 118 -11.51 -16.99 3.78
CA PRO A 118 -12.62 -16.29 3.16
C PRO A 118 -13.95 -16.79 3.72
N MET A 119 -14.84 -15.84 4.07
CA MET A 119 -16.21 -16.17 4.43
C MET A 119 -16.94 -16.85 3.25
N ALA A 120 -17.92 -17.72 3.54
CA ALA A 120 -18.69 -18.40 2.52
C ALA A 120 -19.48 -17.40 1.64
N MET A 121 -19.06 -17.23 0.39
CA MET A 121 -19.73 -16.36 -0.59
C MET A 121 -19.39 -16.80 -2.02
N SER A 122 -20.15 -16.33 -3.00
CA SER A 122 -19.80 -16.56 -4.42
C SER A 122 -18.54 -15.80 -4.81
N GLU A 123 -17.76 -16.34 -5.75
CA GLU A 123 -16.57 -15.68 -6.30
C GLU A 123 -16.91 -14.29 -6.87
N ARG A 124 -18.06 -14.16 -7.55
CA ARG A 124 -18.55 -12.87 -8.08
C ARG A 124 -18.77 -11.84 -6.98
N THR A 125 -19.36 -12.24 -5.86
CA THR A 125 -19.58 -11.36 -4.70
C THR A 125 -18.24 -10.95 -4.12
N MET A 126 -17.33 -11.90 -3.89
CA MET A 126 -15.99 -11.63 -3.37
C MET A 126 -15.24 -10.62 -4.25
N GLN A 127 -15.17 -10.86 -5.56
CA GLN A 127 -14.48 -9.98 -6.51
C GLN A 127 -15.07 -8.56 -6.50
N ARG A 128 -16.40 -8.43 -6.47
CA ARG A 128 -17.07 -7.12 -6.44
C ARG A 128 -16.78 -6.36 -5.14
N HIS A 129 -16.87 -7.02 -3.99
CA HIS A 129 -16.58 -6.38 -2.70
C HIS A 129 -15.10 -6.01 -2.59
N PHE A 130 -14.21 -6.91 -3.00
CA PHE A 130 -12.78 -6.67 -3.00
C PHE A 130 -12.39 -5.48 -3.90
N LEU A 131 -12.94 -5.43 -5.12
CA LEU A 131 -12.73 -4.32 -6.05
C LEU A 131 -13.31 -3.01 -5.54
N LYS A 132 -14.50 -3.02 -4.95
CA LYS A 132 -15.10 -1.80 -4.41
C LYS A 132 -14.27 -1.22 -3.25
N THR A 133 -13.75 -2.08 -2.40
CA THR A 133 -12.99 -1.70 -1.20
C THR A 133 -11.55 -1.33 -1.50
N THR A 134 -10.87 -2.12 -2.33
CA THR A 134 -9.44 -1.96 -2.62
C THR A 134 -9.18 -1.30 -3.98
N GLY A 135 -10.16 -1.20 -4.88
CA GLY A 135 -9.89 -0.76 -6.25
C GLY A 135 -9.04 -1.72 -7.08
N LEU A 136 -8.69 -2.88 -6.52
CA LEU A 136 -7.98 -3.95 -7.21
C LEU A 136 -8.88 -5.16 -7.33
N THR A 137 -8.72 -5.91 -8.42
CA THR A 137 -9.31 -7.25 -8.46
C THR A 137 -8.53 -8.15 -7.49
N TYR A 138 -9.20 -9.16 -6.92
CA TYR A 138 -8.52 -10.12 -6.03
C TYR A 138 -7.37 -10.84 -6.76
N LYS A 139 -7.53 -11.07 -8.08
CA LYS A 139 -6.48 -11.61 -8.94
C LYS A 139 -5.25 -10.69 -8.99
N THR A 140 -5.45 -9.39 -9.15
CA THR A 140 -4.36 -8.42 -9.17
C THR A 140 -3.67 -8.35 -7.82
N PHE A 141 -4.43 -8.32 -6.73
CA PHE A 141 -3.90 -8.32 -5.38
C PHE A 141 -3.01 -9.55 -5.10
N THR A 142 -3.51 -10.76 -5.39
CA THR A 142 -2.72 -12.00 -5.21
C THR A 142 -1.49 -12.05 -6.10
N GLN A 143 -1.53 -11.45 -7.30
CA GLN A 143 -0.34 -11.30 -8.14
C GLN A 143 0.71 -10.38 -7.52
N ILE A 144 0.30 -9.27 -6.91
CA ILE A 144 1.18 -8.33 -6.19
C ILE A 144 1.83 -9.02 -4.99
N GLU A 145 1.05 -9.65 -4.12
CA GLU A 145 1.58 -10.38 -2.95
C GLU A 145 2.57 -11.47 -3.38
N ARG A 146 2.24 -12.22 -4.43
CA ARG A 146 3.11 -13.27 -4.95
C ARG A 146 4.42 -12.70 -5.51
N ALA A 147 4.38 -11.57 -6.21
CA ALA A 147 5.57 -10.92 -6.73
C ALA A 147 6.47 -10.35 -5.62
N GLN A 148 5.89 -9.79 -4.55
CA GLN A 148 6.63 -9.35 -3.36
C GLN A 148 7.31 -10.54 -2.67
N LYS A 149 6.59 -11.64 -2.45
CA LYS A 149 7.13 -12.88 -1.89
C LYS A 149 8.28 -13.42 -2.76
N ALA A 150 8.12 -13.41 -4.09
CA ALA A 150 9.17 -13.83 -5.01
C ALA A 150 10.42 -12.96 -4.85
N LEU A 151 10.26 -11.64 -4.80
CA LEU A 151 11.36 -10.72 -4.59
C LEU A 151 12.08 -10.96 -3.25
N ALA A 152 11.34 -11.11 -2.16
CA ALA A 152 11.92 -11.35 -0.84
C ALA A 152 12.76 -12.65 -0.81
N LEU A 153 12.25 -13.72 -1.41
CA LEU A 153 12.98 -14.99 -1.51
C LEU A 153 14.22 -14.90 -2.40
N LEU A 154 14.14 -14.15 -3.51
CA LEU A 154 15.29 -13.89 -4.38
C LEU A 154 16.37 -13.05 -3.68
N GLN A 155 15.97 -12.05 -2.89
CA GLN A 155 16.89 -11.22 -2.10
C GLN A 155 17.59 -12.03 -0.98
N GLN A 156 16.95 -13.10 -0.50
CA GLN A 156 17.57 -14.08 0.39
C GLN A 156 18.51 -15.07 -0.33
N GLY A 157 18.74 -14.90 -1.64
CA GLY A 157 19.64 -15.73 -2.43
C GLY A 157 19.06 -17.05 -2.89
N ARG A 158 17.74 -17.28 -2.76
CA ARG A 158 17.13 -18.53 -3.24
C ARG A 158 17.20 -18.62 -4.78
N PRO A 159 17.48 -19.82 -5.35
CA PRO A 159 17.51 -19.99 -6.80
C PRO A 159 16.17 -19.64 -7.45
N GLY A 160 16.21 -18.89 -8.57
CA GLY A 160 14.99 -18.37 -9.20
C GLY A 160 14.01 -19.44 -9.69
N ALA A 161 14.51 -20.60 -10.11
CA ALA A 161 13.67 -21.75 -10.46
C ALA A 161 12.90 -22.28 -9.25
N ASP A 162 13.56 -22.41 -8.10
CA ASP A 162 12.95 -22.88 -6.85
C ASP A 162 11.90 -21.89 -6.34
N VAL A 163 12.17 -20.58 -6.45
CA VAL A 163 11.21 -19.53 -6.09
C VAL A 163 9.99 -19.57 -7.00
N ALA A 164 10.19 -19.74 -8.31
CA ALA A 164 9.09 -19.85 -9.27
C ALA A 164 8.19 -21.05 -8.94
N PHE A 165 8.78 -22.21 -8.70
CA PHE A 165 8.05 -23.42 -8.31
C PHE A 165 7.31 -23.24 -6.98
N ALA A 166 7.99 -22.75 -5.93
CA ALA A 166 7.42 -22.59 -4.59
C ALA A 166 6.22 -21.62 -4.55
N LEU A 167 6.18 -20.65 -5.45
CA LEU A 167 5.12 -19.64 -5.51
C LEU A 167 4.07 -19.93 -6.60
N GLY A 168 4.16 -21.08 -7.28
CA GLY A 168 3.18 -21.48 -8.30
C GLY A 168 3.25 -20.64 -9.57
N TYR A 169 4.43 -20.18 -9.96
CA TYR A 169 4.68 -19.68 -11.31
C TYR A 169 4.94 -20.85 -12.26
N ALA A 170 4.48 -20.71 -13.50
CA ALA A 170 4.74 -21.70 -14.56
C ALA A 170 6.24 -21.99 -14.75
N ASP A 171 7.08 -20.96 -14.72
CA ASP A 171 8.54 -21.06 -14.82
C ASP A 171 9.22 -19.76 -14.32
N GLN A 172 10.55 -19.78 -14.22
CA GLN A 172 11.35 -18.61 -13.81
C GLN A 172 11.17 -17.40 -14.75
N PRO A 173 11.17 -17.54 -16.10
CA PRO A 173 10.85 -16.43 -16.99
C PRO A 173 9.49 -15.77 -16.75
N HIS A 174 8.44 -16.56 -16.49
CA HIS A 174 7.10 -16.08 -16.16
C HIS A 174 7.09 -15.33 -14.83
N MET A 175 7.77 -15.85 -13.82
CA MET A 175 7.98 -15.13 -12.55
C MET A 175 8.66 -13.78 -12.78
N ILE A 176 9.77 -13.74 -13.53
CA ILE A 176 10.51 -12.50 -13.80
C ILE A 176 9.64 -11.47 -14.53
N ARG A 177 8.84 -11.90 -15.52
CA ARG A 177 7.90 -11.02 -16.22
C ARG A 177 6.83 -10.47 -15.27
N SER A 178 6.26 -11.32 -14.42
CA SER A 178 5.26 -10.90 -13.42
C SER A 178 5.84 -9.91 -12.42
N VAL A 179 7.03 -10.18 -11.88
CA VAL A 179 7.68 -9.27 -10.93
C VAL A 179 8.04 -7.94 -11.59
N LYS A 180 8.57 -7.97 -12.82
CA LYS A 180 8.89 -6.74 -13.56
C LYS A 180 7.63 -5.91 -13.84
N ALA A 181 6.51 -6.54 -14.20
CA ALA A 181 5.26 -5.85 -14.48
C ALA A 181 4.71 -5.12 -13.25
N ILE A 182 4.92 -5.68 -12.05
CA ILE A 182 4.42 -5.12 -10.78
C ILE A 182 5.41 -4.12 -10.18
N MET A 183 6.70 -4.47 -10.15
CA MET A 183 7.73 -3.67 -9.46
C MET A 183 8.37 -2.61 -10.36
N GLY A 184 8.08 -2.61 -11.67
CA GLY A 184 8.68 -1.71 -12.66
C GLY A 184 10.13 -2.04 -13.04
N VAL A 185 10.83 -2.87 -12.25
CA VAL A 185 12.23 -3.28 -12.46
C VAL A 185 12.41 -4.79 -12.27
N THR A 186 13.47 -5.35 -12.83
CA THR A 186 13.75 -6.79 -12.73
C THR A 186 14.31 -7.16 -11.34
N PRO A 187 14.05 -8.38 -10.84
CA PRO A 187 14.58 -8.83 -9.55
C PRO A 187 16.11 -8.73 -9.44
N GLY A 188 16.83 -9.05 -10.52
CA GLY A 188 18.30 -8.96 -10.54
C GLY A 188 18.86 -7.54 -10.42
N ARG A 189 18.05 -6.51 -10.71
CA ARG A 189 18.40 -5.10 -10.45
C ARG A 189 18.09 -4.73 -9.00
N LEU A 190 16.95 -5.17 -8.47
CA LEU A 190 16.54 -4.95 -7.06
C LEU A 190 17.40 -5.68 -6.02
N ALA A 191 18.18 -6.69 -6.43
CA ALA A 191 19.11 -7.38 -5.54
C ALA A 191 20.47 -6.66 -5.40
N ARG A 192 20.70 -5.57 -6.15
CA ARG A 192 21.95 -4.80 -6.16
C ARG A 192 21.81 -3.42 -5.51
N ASP A 193 20.60 -3.04 -5.11
CA ASP A 193 20.25 -1.82 -4.38
C ASP A 193 19.90 -2.17 -2.93
#